data_AF-A0A8S3HNL1-F1
#
_entry.id   AF-A0A8S3HNL1-F1
#
_cell.length_a   1.000
_cell.length_b   1.000
_cell.length_c   1.000
_cell.angle_alpha   90.00
_cell.angle_beta   90.00
_cell.angle_gamma   90.00
#
_symmetry.space_group_name_H-M   'P 1'
#
loop_
_entity.id
_entity.type
_entity.pdbx_description
1 polymer ?
#
loop_
_entity_poly.entity_id
_entity_poly.type
_entity_poly.pdbx_seq_one_letter_code
_entity_poly.pdbx_strand_id
1 'polypeptide(L)'
;MLNVFLNVYDDIGSVLNSGYIDYLTSVDKNLLEEVCRFLIVFDNAIDQLSAEERPTMHQVLPIRQLLIDQCEVKFEDSSELKELKFFL
;
A
#
# COMPACT_ATOMS: atom_id res chain seq x y z
N MET A 1 -0.06 -7.92 -5.08
CA MET A 1 -1.25 -8.61 -4.49
C MET A 1 -2.16 -7.67 -3.66
N LEU A 2 -1.72 -6.45 -3.35
CA LEU A 2 -2.39 -5.48 -2.47
C LEU A 2 -3.81 -5.04 -2.89
N ASN A 3 -4.16 -5.10 -4.17
CA ASN A 3 -5.47 -4.63 -4.66
C ASN A 3 -6.61 -5.65 -4.56
N VAL A 4 -6.33 -6.93 -4.27
CA VAL A 4 -7.37 -7.97 -4.32
C VAL A 4 -8.47 -7.70 -3.31
N PHE A 5 -8.12 -7.28 -2.09
CA PHE A 5 -9.09 -6.99 -1.04
C PHE A 5 -9.94 -5.74 -1.35
N LEU A 6 -9.33 -4.69 -1.92
CA LEU A 6 -10.06 -3.50 -2.36
C LEU A 6 -11.05 -3.81 -3.49
N ASN A 7 -10.65 -4.65 -4.44
CA ASN A 7 -11.49 -5.02 -5.59
C ASN A 7 -12.76 -5.77 -5.20
N VAL A 8 -12.74 -6.48 -4.07
CA VAL A 8 -13.91 -7.23 -3.58
C VAL A 8 -14.56 -6.56 -2.37
N TYR A 9 -14.04 -5.42 -1.91
CA TYR A 9 -14.45 -4.79 -0.65
C TYR A 9 -15.95 -4.52 -0.59
N ASP A 10 -16.50 -3.98 -1.68
CA ASP A 10 -17.92 -3.65 -1.78
C ASP A 10 -18.81 -4.91 -1.86
N ASP A 11 -18.24 -6.03 -2.34
CA ASP A 11 -18.94 -7.31 -2.46
C ASP A 11 -18.88 -8.13 -1.16
N ILE A 12 -17.86 -7.93 -0.31
CA ILE A 12 -17.67 -8.69 0.94
C ILE A 12 -18.90 -8.60 1.85
N GLY A 13 -19.53 -7.42 1.94
CA GLY A 13 -20.71 -7.22 2.78
C GLY A 13 -21.87 -8.15 2.44
N SER A 14 -21.98 -8.60 1.19
CA SER A 14 -23.03 -9.52 0.74
C SER A 14 -22.80 -10.98 1.15
N VAL A 15 -21.56 -11.34 1.51
CA VAL A 15 -21.14 -12.71 1.84
C VAL A 15 -20.92 -12.90 3.34
N LEU A 16 -20.77 -11.80 4.09
CA LEU A 16 -20.60 -11.84 5.55
C LEU A 16 -21.93 -12.09 6.27
N ASN A 17 -21.90 -12.98 7.26
CA ASN A 17 -23.00 -13.11 8.22
C ASN A 17 -23.09 -11.84 9.09
N SER A 18 -24.28 -11.55 9.63
CA SER A 18 -24.58 -10.30 10.35
C SER A 18 -23.58 -9.92 11.44
N GLY A 19 -22.99 -10.89 12.14
CA GLY A 19 -21.98 -10.63 13.19
C GLY A 19 -20.61 -10.16 12.68
N TYR A 20 -20.33 -10.28 11.38
CA TYR A 20 -19.07 -9.83 10.77
C TYR A 20 -19.20 -8.52 9.98
N ILE A 21 -20.44 -8.08 9.70
CA ILE A 21 -20.72 -6.82 9.00
C ILE A 21 -20.22 -5.64 9.83
N ASP A 22 -20.40 -5.68 11.16
CA ASP A 22 -19.95 -4.61 12.06
C ASP A 22 -18.42 -4.39 11.98
N TYR A 23 -17.65 -5.48 11.82
CA TYR A 23 -16.20 -5.40 11.63
C TYR A 23 -15.85 -4.79 10.28
N LEU A 24 -16.55 -5.14 9.19
CA LEU A 24 -16.33 -4.53 7.89
C LEU A 24 -16.66 -3.03 7.90
N THR A 25 -17.76 -2.63 8.56
CA THR A 25 -18.14 -1.21 8.67
C THR A 25 -17.16 -0.40 9.50
N SER A 26 -16.37 -1.04 10.37
CA SER A 26 -15.32 -0.37 11.15
C SER A 26 -14.04 -0.11 10.36
N VAL A 27 -13.88 -0.72 9.17
CA VAL A 27 -12.73 -0.49 8.30
C VAL A 27 -12.93 0.81 7.53
N ASP A 28 -12.01 1.75 7.71
CA ASP A 28 -11.94 2.94 6.87
C ASP A 28 -11.40 2.57 5.49
N LYS A 29 -12.32 2.42 4.53
CA LYS A 29 -12.00 2.10 3.14
C LYS A 29 -11.07 3.16 2.51
N ASN A 30 -11.25 4.45 2.82
CA ASN A 30 -10.45 5.51 2.22
C ASN A 30 -8.99 5.41 2.70
N LEU A 31 -8.80 5.17 4.00
CA LEU A 31 -7.47 4.94 4.56
C LEU A 31 -6.84 3.68 3.95
N LEU A 32 -7.61 2.61 3.80
CA LEU A 32 -7.13 1.39 3.16
C LEU A 32 -6.70 1.61 1.71
N GLU A 33 -7.49 2.35 0.92
CA GLU A 33 -7.13 2.76 -0.44
C GLU A 33 -5.88 3.63 -0.50
N GLU A 34 -5.71 4.54 0.47
CA GLU A 34 -4.51 5.37 0.61
C GLU A 34 -3.27 4.51 0.89
N VAL A 35 -3.35 3.59 1.85
CA VAL A 35 -2.25 2.67 2.19
C VAL A 35 -1.91 1.74 1.03
N CYS A 36 -2.90 1.19 0.33
CA CYS A 36 -2.66 0.36 -0.85
C CYS A 36 -1.97 1.15 -1.97
N ARG A 37 -2.39 2.41 -2.22
CA ARG A 37 -1.73 3.30 -3.18
C ARG A 37 -0.31 3.67 -2.75
N PHE A 38 -0.06 3.80 -1.45
CA PHE A 38 1.29 4.02 -0.94
C PHE A 38 2.20 2.79 -1.19
N LEU A 39 1.72 1.59 -0.84
CA LEU A 39 2.49 0.34 -0.90
C LEU A 39 2.70 -0.19 -2.33
N ILE A 40 1.87 0.17 -3.30
CA ILE A 40 2.02 -0.30 -4.68
C ILE A 40 3.37 0.11 -5.30
N VAL A 41 3.92 1.25 -4.87
CA VAL A 41 5.24 1.72 -5.35
C VAL A 41 6.34 0.76 -4.87
N PHE A 42 6.22 0.20 -3.67
CA PHE A 42 7.14 -0.79 -3.13
C PHE A 42 7.00 -2.15 -3.85
N ASP A 43 5.77 -2.60 -4.12
CA ASP A 43 5.49 -3.82 -4.89
C ASP A 43 6.18 -3.73 -6.26
N ASN A 44 5.99 -2.60 -6.97
CA ASN A 44 6.61 -2.34 -8.26
C ASN A 44 8.15 -2.26 -8.19
N ALA A 45 8.71 -1.71 -7.11
CA ALA A 45 10.15 -1.64 -6.90
C ALA A 45 10.76 -3.03 -6.69
N ILE A 46 10.08 -3.88 -5.91
CA ILE A 46 10.47 -5.27 -5.68
C ILE A 46 10.42 -6.05 -7.00
N ASP A 47 9.35 -5.92 -7.78
CA ASP A 47 9.21 -6.59 -9.08
C ASP A 47 10.32 -6.18 -10.05
N GLN A 48 10.64 -4.89 -10.13
CA GLN A 48 11.71 -4.38 -10.98
C GLN A 48 13.09 -4.90 -10.56
N LEU A 49 13.39 -4.91 -9.26
CA LEU A 49 14.69 -5.39 -8.77
C LEU A 49 14.82 -6.91 -8.83
N SER A 50 13.71 -7.63 -8.76
CA SER A 50 13.68 -9.09 -8.80
C SER A 50 13.62 -9.66 -10.22
N ALA A 51 13.46 -8.81 -11.25
CA ALA A 51 13.48 -9.21 -12.65
C ALA A 51 14.84 -9.77 -13.09
N GLU A 52 15.92 -9.42 -12.38
CA GLU A 52 17.27 -9.93 -12.60
C GLU A 52 17.79 -10.62 -11.33
N GLU A 53 18.53 -11.73 -11.47
CA GLU A 53 19.17 -12.41 -10.33
C GLU A 53 20.14 -11.50 -9.55
N ARG A 54 20.70 -10.48 -10.22
CA ARG A 54 21.66 -9.54 -9.64
C ARG A 54 21.43 -8.13 -10.19
N PRO A 55 20.51 -7.35 -9.60
CA PRO A 55 20.31 -5.96 -10.00
C PRO A 55 21.59 -5.17 -9.80
N THR A 56 21.91 -4.34 -10.78
CA THR A 56 23.11 -3.51 -10.79
C THR A 56 22.88 -2.17 -10.08
N MET A 57 23.96 -1.50 -9.68
CA MET A 57 23.84 -0.20 -8.98
C MET A 57 23.08 0.87 -9.79
N HIS A 58 23.17 0.85 -11.13
CA HIS A 58 22.47 1.83 -11.95
C HIS A 58 20.94 1.61 -11.97
N GLN A 59 20.46 0.41 -11.65
CA GLN A 59 19.05 0.09 -11.46
C GLN A 59 18.61 0.36 -10.01
N VAL A 60 19.47 0.02 -9.04
CA VAL A 60 19.17 0.16 -7.61
C VAL A 60 19.09 1.63 -7.17
N LEU A 61 19.99 2.50 -7.65
CA LEU A 61 20.05 3.89 -7.19
C LEU A 61 18.77 4.70 -7.49
N PRO A 62 18.20 4.66 -8.72
CA PRO A 62 16.93 5.33 -9.00
C PRO A 62 15.78 4.80 -8.14
N ILE A 63 15.70 3.47 -7.95
CA ILE A 63 14.65 2.84 -7.15
C ILE A 63 14.77 3.24 -5.68
N ARG A 64 16.00 3.29 -5.14
CA ARG A 64 16.23 3.80 -3.78
C ARG A 64 15.72 5.23 -3.62
N GLN A 65 16.02 6.12 -4.57
CA GLN A 65 15.55 7.50 -4.51
C GLN A 65 14.02 7.57 -4.57
N LEU A 66 13.41 6.81 -5.49
CA LEU A 66 11.95 6.70 -5.61
C LEU A 66 11.29 6.29 -4.28
N LEU A 67 11.85 5.30 -3.58
CA LEU A 67 11.30 4.85 -2.29
C LEU A 67 11.47 5.90 -1.17
N ILE A 68 12.59 6.63 -1.16
CA ILE A 68 12.81 7.73 -0.22
C ILE A 68 11.77 8.84 -0.45
N ASP A 69 11.58 9.25 -1.70
CA ASP A 69 10.62 10.29 -2.08
C ASP A 69 9.19 9.85 -1.74
N GLN A 70 8.89 8.56 -1.87
CA GLN A 70 7.59 7.99 -1.50
C GLN A 70 7.32 8.04 0.01
N CYS A 71 8.36 7.89 0.84
CA CYS A 71 8.27 8.01 2.31
C CYS A 71 8.23 9.46 2.80
N GLU A 72 8.41 10.46 1.94
CA GLU A 72 8.29 11.86 2.36
C GLU A 72 6.87 12.13 2.89
N VAL A 73 6.80 12.73 4.08
CA VAL A 73 5.54 13.10 4.72
C VAL A 73 4.97 14.33 4.02
N LYS A 74 3.77 14.18 3.44
CA LYS A 74 3.05 15.24 2.75
C LYS A 74 1.95 15.82 3.63
N PHE A 75 1.55 17.04 3.34
CA PHE A 75 0.52 17.72 4.13
C PHE A 75 -0.82 16.98 4.05
N GLU A 76 -1.14 16.51 2.84
CA GLU A 76 -2.37 15.81 2.48
C GLU A 76 -2.49 14.37 3.00
N ASP A 77 -1.39 13.76 3.50
CA ASP A 77 -1.45 12.39 4.00
C ASP A 77 -2.33 12.29 5.26
N SER A 78 -3.07 11.19 5.41
CA SER A 78 -3.75 10.87 6.68
C SER A 78 -2.77 10.73 7.85
N SER A 79 -3.25 10.90 9.08
CA SER A 79 -2.44 10.72 10.30
C SER A 79 -1.78 9.35 10.34
N GLU A 80 -2.52 8.32 10.00
CA GLU A 80 -2.13 6.92 10.03
C GLU A 80 -1.09 6.63 8.93
N LEU A 81 -1.23 7.22 7.74
CA LEU A 81 -0.19 7.11 6.71
C LEU A 81 1.09 7.84 7.11
N LYS A 82 0.99 9.01 7.76
CA LYS A 82 2.16 9.73 8.30
C LYS A 82 2.90 8.86 9.32
N GLU A 83 2.18 8.24 10.24
CA GLU A 83 2.77 7.31 11.22
C GLU A 83 3.47 6.12 10.55
N LEU A 84 2.84 5.53 9.53
CA LEU A 84 3.43 4.45 8.75
C LEU A 84 4.74 4.90 8.06
N LYS A 85 4.74 6.08 7.43
CA LYS A 85 5.92 6.66 6.79
C LYS A 85 7.05 6.96 7.77
N PHE A 86 6.75 7.40 8.99
CA PHE A 86 7.78 7.62 10.02
C PHE A 86 8.41 6.33 10.53
N PHE A 87 7.71 5.19 10.43
CA PHE A 87 8.22 3.90 10.84
C PHE A 87 9.19 3.29 9.82
N LEU A 88 8.99 3.57 8.53
CA LEU A 88 9.76 3.03 7.39
C LEU A 88 11.02 3.86 7.10
#